data_AF-A0A916BX75-F1
#
_entry.id   AF-A0A916BX75-F1
#
_cell.length_a   1.000
_cell.length_b   1.000
_cell.length_c   1.000
_cell.angle_alpha   90.00
_cell.angle_beta   90.00
_cell.angle_gamma   90.00
#
_symmetry.space_group_name_H-M   'P 1'
#
loop_
_entity.id
_entity.type
_entity.pdbx_description
1 polymer ?
#
loop_
_entity_poly.entity_id
_entity_poly.type
_entity_poly.pdbx_seq_one_letter_code
_entity_poly.pdbx_strand_id
1 'polypeptide(L)'
;MFFRNVMTRVTRKLIVSLIAIILTACAPVSITISWNTGNELEIAGFIIERGVGPDGPFDQVTPFIPASDDVLVGHDYKYIDQSVESGRTYWYRLLSVSNQNTLNALGMIQATAP
;
A
#
# COMPACT_ATOMS: atom_id res chain seq x y z
N MET A 1 23.62 -65.04 -32.82
CA MET A 1 23.63 -65.00 -31.34
C MET A 1 24.07 -63.59 -30.95
N PHE A 2 23.16 -62.80 -30.40
CA PHE A 2 23.23 -61.34 -30.28
C PHE A 2 23.89 -60.88 -28.95
N PHE A 3 24.74 -59.86 -29.05
CA PHE A 3 25.06 -58.75 -28.13
C PHE A 3 25.60 -59.01 -26.71
N ARG A 4 26.82 -58.51 -26.49
CA ARG A 4 27.46 -58.31 -25.19
C ARG A 4 27.29 -56.84 -24.81
N ASN A 5 26.56 -56.58 -23.72
CA ASN A 5 26.37 -55.25 -23.15
C ASN A 5 27.71 -54.64 -22.70
N VAL A 6 28.02 -53.44 -23.20
CA VAL A 6 29.10 -52.59 -22.68
C VAL A 6 28.46 -51.51 -21.81
N MET A 7 28.86 -51.48 -20.53
CA MET A 7 28.52 -50.49 -19.51
C MET A 7 28.89 -49.07 -19.92
N THR A 8 28.10 -48.08 -19.52
CA THR A 8 28.62 -46.91 -18.79
C THR A 8 27.49 -46.13 -18.12
N ARG A 9 27.56 -46.01 -16.78
CA ARG A 9 26.69 -45.13 -16.00
C ARG A 9 27.01 -43.68 -16.38
N VAL A 10 26.02 -42.94 -16.86
CA VAL A 10 26.13 -41.49 -17.03
C VAL A 10 26.02 -40.84 -15.65
N THR A 11 27.13 -40.41 -15.06
CA THR A 11 27.10 -39.53 -13.89
C THR A 11 26.83 -38.10 -14.35
N ARG A 12 25.63 -37.57 -14.11
CA ARG A 12 25.35 -36.13 -14.26
C ARG A 12 26.20 -35.36 -13.24
N LYS A 13 27.21 -34.62 -13.70
CA LYS A 13 27.85 -33.56 -12.91
C LYS A 13 26.83 -32.44 -12.73
N LEU A 14 26.39 -32.19 -11.50
CA LEU A 14 25.76 -30.91 -11.15
C LEU A 14 26.88 -29.87 -11.10
N ILE A 15 26.90 -28.97 -12.09
CA ILE A 15 27.67 -27.72 -11.99
C ILE A 15 26.62 -26.64 -11.74
N VAL A 16 26.31 -26.40 -10.47
CA VAL A 16 25.49 -25.25 -10.09
C VAL A 16 26.47 -24.14 -9.71
N SER A 17 26.44 -23.04 -10.44
CA SER A 17 27.19 -21.82 -10.12
C SER A 17 26.20 -20.70 -9.85
N LEU A 18 26.29 -20.09 -8.66
CA LEU A 18 25.55 -18.89 -8.30
C LEU A 18 26.37 -17.68 -8.73
N ILE A 19 25.97 -17.01 -9.80
CA ILE A 19 26.78 -15.96 -10.45
C ILE A 19 26.67 -14.61 -9.73
N ALA A 20 25.54 -14.32 -9.07
CA ALA A 20 25.40 -13.22 -8.10
C ALA A 20 24.05 -13.30 -7.38
N ILE A 21 23.99 -12.80 -6.15
CA ILE A 21 22.75 -12.35 -5.50
C ILE A 21 22.88 -10.83 -5.41
N ILE A 22 22.05 -10.10 -6.16
CA ILE A 22 21.96 -8.63 -6.05
C ILE A 22 20.81 -8.34 -5.08
N LEU A 23 21.13 -7.96 -3.84
CA LEU A 23 20.17 -7.42 -2.90
C LEU A 23 20.07 -5.91 -3.11
N THR A 24 19.30 -5.48 -4.09
CA THR A 24 18.92 -4.06 -4.21
C THR A 24 17.82 -3.79 -3.19
N ALA A 25 18.18 -3.26 -2.03
CA ALA A 25 17.21 -2.67 -1.12
C ALA A 25 16.73 -1.33 -1.73
N CYS A 26 15.81 -1.39 -2.69
CA CYS A 26 15.02 -0.23 -3.06
C CYS A 26 13.96 -0.09 -1.96
N ALA A 27 14.11 0.89 -1.07
CA ALA A 27 13.02 1.22 -0.17
C ALA A 27 11.79 1.56 -1.02
N PRO A 28 10.61 1.00 -0.73
CA PRO A 28 9.42 1.32 -1.52
C PRO A 28 9.10 2.81 -1.39
N VAL A 29 8.93 3.47 -2.54
CA VAL A 29 8.44 4.85 -2.59
C VAL A 29 7.05 4.89 -1.98
N SER A 30 6.83 5.79 -1.04
CA SER A 30 5.53 5.90 -0.37
C SER A 30 5.25 7.31 0.12
N ILE A 31 3.96 7.60 0.28
CA ILE A 31 3.48 8.81 0.95
C ILE A 31 2.75 8.37 2.22
N THR A 32 3.13 8.96 3.35
CA THR A 32 2.44 8.76 4.63
C THR A 32 1.45 9.90 4.86
N ILE A 33 0.20 9.53 5.14
CA ILE A 33 -0.88 10.45 5.51
C ILE A 33 -1.22 10.16 6.96
N SER A 34 -1.14 11.20 7.79
CA SER A 34 -1.47 11.12 9.21
C SER A 34 -2.52 12.16 9.56
N TRP A 35 -3.47 11.78 10.41
CA TRP A 35 -4.48 12.68 10.96
C TRP A 35 -4.80 12.26 12.38
N ASN A 36 -5.40 13.18 13.14
CA ASN A 36 -5.87 12.94 14.50
C ASN A 36 -7.31 13.44 14.62
N THR A 37 -8.08 12.82 15.50
CA THR A 37 -9.42 13.24 15.87
C THR A 37 -9.49 13.52 17.37
N GLY A 38 -10.33 14.49 17.76
CA GLY A 38 -10.58 14.78 19.18
C GLY A 38 -11.78 14.02 19.76
N ASN A 39 -12.78 13.71 18.94
CA ASN A 39 -13.88 12.78 19.21
C ASN A 39 -14.45 12.32 17.87
N GLU A 40 -15.17 11.21 17.88
CA GLU A 40 -15.65 10.50 16.71
C GLU A 40 -17.12 10.11 16.87
N LEU A 41 -17.88 10.94 17.60
CA LEU A 41 -19.32 10.79 17.71
C LEU A 41 -19.95 10.75 16.32
N GLU A 42 -20.77 9.72 16.10
CA GLU A 42 -21.47 9.48 14.82
C GLU A 42 -20.57 9.15 13.62
N ILE A 43 -19.27 8.94 13.84
CA ILE A 43 -18.32 8.50 12.81
C ILE A 43 -18.16 6.99 12.91
N ALA A 44 -18.44 6.29 11.81
CA ALA A 44 -18.16 4.86 11.69
C ALA A 44 -16.67 4.61 11.36
N GLY A 45 -16.06 5.52 10.60
CA GLY A 45 -14.67 5.42 10.20
C GLY A 45 -14.30 6.40 9.10
N PHE A 46 -13.25 6.06 8.35
CA PHE A 46 -12.60 6.93 7.38
C PHE A 46 -12.24 6.17 6.10
N ILE A 47 -12.14 6.93 5.02
CA ILE A 47 -11.51 6.51 3.77
C ILE A 47 -10.60 7.64 3.28
N ILE A 48 -9.57 7.27 2.53
CA ILE A 48 -8.75 8.23 1.79
C ILE A 48 -8.91 7.96 0.31
N GLU A 49 -9.12 9.04 -0.43
CA GLU A 49 -9.08 9.03 -1.88
C GLU A 49 -7.87 9.80 -2.40
N ARG A 50 -7.40 9.44 -3.58
CA ARG A 50 -6.25 10.04 -4.26
C ARG A 50 -6.62 10.44 -5.69
N GLY A 51 -6.19 11.62 -6.11
CA GLY A 51 -6.27 12.10 -7.48
C GLY A 51 -4.92 12.60 -8.00
N VAL A 52 -4.80 12.71 -9.32
CA VAL A 52 -3.63 13.28 -10.01
C VAL A 52 -3.77 14.78 -10.30
N GLY A 53 -4.84 15.40 -9.81
CA GLY A 53 -5.11 16.83 -9.90
C GLY A 53 -6.07 17.27 -8.78
N PRO A 54 -6.17 18.59 -8.52
CA PRO A 54 -7.02 19.13 -7.44
C PRO A 54 -8.52 18.90 -7.68
N ASP A 55 -8.94 18.84 -8.95
CA ASP A 55 -10.34 18.67 -9.34
C ASP A 55 -10.73 17.20 -9.57
N GLY A 56 -9.79 16.27 -9.39
CA GLY A 56 -9.98 14.85 -9.60
C GLY A 56 -9.71 14.38 -11.04
N PRO A 57 -10.16 13.17 -11.41
CA PRO A 57 -10.93 12.23 -10.58
C PRO A 57 -10.16 11.76 -9.36
N PHE A 58 -10.90 11.29 -8.36
CA PHE A 58 -10.37 10.74 -7.12
C PHE A 58 -10.79 9.28 -6.99
N ASP A 59 -9.82 8.42 -6.71
CA ASP A 59 -10.04 6.99 -6.46
C ASP A 59 -9.75 6.68 -4.99
N GLN A 60 -10.59 5.86 -4.37
CA GLN A 60 -10.33 5.35 -3.02
C GLN A 60 -9.06 4.50 -3.02
N VAL A 61 -8.10 4.84 -2.16
CA VAL A 61 -6.81 4.14 -2.04
C VAL A 61 -6.71 3.29 -0.78
N THR A 62 -7.62 3.45 0.18
CA THR A 62 -7.61 2.70 1.44
C THR A 62 -8.71 1.65 1.47
N PRO A 63 -8.57 0.58 2.27
CA PRO A 63 -9.74 -0.08 2.84
C PRO A 63 -10.50 0.89 3.77
N PHE A 64 -11.68 0.48 4.25
CA PHE A 64 -12.37 1.20 5.32
C PHE A 64 -11.51 1.17 6.59
N ILE A 65 -11.32 2.34 7.21
CA ILE A 65 -10.55 2.52 8.44
C ILE A 65 -11.55 2.78 9.56
N PRO A 66 -11.80 1.83 10.48
CA PRO A 66 -12.75 2.03 11.56
C PRO A 66 -12.38 3.21 12.44
N ALA A 67 -13.41 3.86 12.99
CA ALA A 67 -13.24 4.81 14.08
C ALA A 67 -12.68 4.12 15.35
N SER A 68 -12.21 4.93 16.28
CA SER A 68 -11.74 4.57 17.61
C SER A 68 -12.82 3.83 18.40
N ASP A 69 -12.40 2.84 19.18
CA ASP A 69 -13.27 2.16 20.12
C ASP A 69 -13.79 3.13 21.22
N ASP A 70 -13.03 4.18 21.53
CA ASP A 70 -13.46 5.28 22.41
C ASP A 70 -13.73 6.55 21.61
N VAL A 71 -14.98 6.68 21.20
CA VAL A 71 -15.47 7.80 20.39
C VAL A 71 -15.39 9.15 21.10
N LEU A 72 -15.20 9.22 22.42
CA LEU A 72 -15.13 10.50 23.14
C LEU A 72 -13.73 11.12 23.15
N VAL A 73 -12.69 10.31 22.89
CA VAL A 73 -11.29 10.74 22.93
C VAL A 73 -10.67 10.81 21.53
N GLY A 74 -11.27 10.15 20.54
CA GLY A 74 -10.72 10.08 19.18
C GLY A 74 -9.47 9.20 19.11
N HIS A 75 -8.65 9.38 18.07
CA HIS A 75 -7.48 8.55 17.83
C HIS A 75 -6.49 9.19 16.82
N ASP A 76 -5.23 8.73 16.87
CA ASP A 76 -4.18 9.04 15.89
C ASP A 76 -4.14 7.99 14.79
N TYR A 77 -4.30 8.41 13.55
CA TYR A 77 -4.34 7.52 12.40
C TYR A 77 -3.16 7.73 11.47
N LYS A 78 -2.84 6.65 10.75
CA LYS A 78 -1.81 6.64 9.72
C LYS A 78 -2.21 5.73 8.58
N TYR A 79 -2.06 6.24 7.36
CA TYR A 79 -2.12 5.46 6.13
C TYR A 79 -0.83 5.64 5.31
N ILE A 80 -0.35 4.56 4.71
CA ILE A 80 0.85 4.56 3.86
C ILE A 80 0.42 4.14 2.46
N ASP A 81 0.47 5.08 1.52
CA ASP A 81 0.27 4.78 0.10
C ASP A 81 1.59 4.35 -0.52
N GLN A 82 1.71 3.05 -0.80
CA GLN A 82 2.89 2.45 -1.44
C GLN A 82 2.72 2.28 -2.96
N SER A 83 1.59 2.73 -3.52
CA SER A 83 1.27 2.61 -4.94
C SER A 83 1.65 3.85 -5.76
N VAL A 84 2.44 4.74 -5.15
CA VAL A 84 2.88 6.01 -5.74
C VAL A 84 4.15 5.84 -6.56
N GLU A 85 4.30 6.70 -7.56
CA GLU A 85 5.50 6.80 -8.38
C GLU A 85 6.39 7.96 -7.91
N SER A 86 7.69 7.74 -7.83
CA SER A 86 8.69 8.73 -7.41
C SER A 86 8.59 10.03 -8.23
N GLY A 87 8.68 11.17 -7.55
CA GLY A 87 8.62 12.50 -8.15
C GLY A 87 7.22 12.93 -8.63
N ARG A 88 6.20 12.07 -8.56
CA ARG A 88 4.82 12.45 -8.89
C ARG A 88 4.12 13.13 -7.72
N THR A 89 3.35 14.15 -8.06
CA THR A 89 2.48 14.87 -7.13
C THR A 89 1.05 14.32 -7.18
N TYR A 90 0.47 14.13 -6.00
CA TYR A 90 -0.88 13.63 -5.80
C TYR A 90 -1.66 14.55 -4.87
N TRP A 91 -2.99 14.50 -5.00
CA TRP A 91 -3.93 15.15 -4.10
C TRP A 91 -4.68 14.07 -3.34
N TYR A 92 -4.72 14.18 -2.02
CA TYR A 92 -5.41 13.23 -1.15
C TYR A 92 -6.56 13.92 -0.45
N ARG A 93 -7.72 13.27 -0.42
CA ARG A 93 -8.88 13.68 0.38
C ARG A 93 -9.08 12.72 1.52
N LEU A 94 -9.22 13.26 2.74
CA LEU A 94 -9.70 12.50 3.88
C LEU A 94 -11.23 12.64 3.95
N LEU A 95 -11.94 11.52 3.99
CA LEU A 95 -13.38 11.50 4.19
C LEU A 95 -13.71 10.72 5.47
N SER A 96 -14.69 11.19 6.22
CA SER A 96 -15.36 10.38 7.24
C SER A 96 -16.57 9.67 6.64
N VAL A 97 -16.85 8.49 7.18
CA VAL A 97 -18.07 7.73 6.96
C VAL A 97 -18.88 7.84 8.24
N SER A 98 -20.11 8.34 8.16
CA SER A 98 -20.99 8.38 9.33
C SER A 98 -21.57 6.99 9.65
N ASN A 99 -22.14 6.84 10.84
CA ASN A 99 -22.91 5.64 11.22
C ASN A 99 -24.14 5.39 10.33
N GLN A 100 -24.52 6.37 9.50
CA GLN A 100 -25.60 6.28 8.51
C GLN A 100 -25.07 6.03 7.09
N ASN A 101 -23.77 5.71 6.95
CA ASN A 101 -23.10 5.46 5.68
C ASN A 101 -23.05 6.68 4.74
N THR A 102 -22.99 7.90 5.31
CA THR A 102 -22.80 9.14 4.56
C THR A 102 -21.33 9.53 4.53
N LEU A 103 -20.82 9.87 3.35
CA LEU A 103 -19.46 10.38 3.19
C LEU A 103 -19.39 11.89 3.39
N ASN A 104 -18.45 12.36 4.21
CA ASN A 104 -18.17 13.77 4.41
C ASN A 104 -16.68 14.04 4.21
N ALA A 105 -16.35 15.02 3.34
CA ALA A 105 -14.97 15.43 3.16
C ALA A 105 -14.49 16.26 4.36
N LEU A 106 -13.38 15.85 4.96
CA LEU A 106 -12.75 16.55 6.09
C LEU A 106 -11.64 17.51 5.65
N GLY A 107 -10.96 17.20 4.54
CA GLY A 107 -9.92 18.06 4.00
C GLY A 107 -9.20 17.43 2.81
N MET A 108 -8.40 18.26 2.14
CA MET A 108 -7.54 17.84 1.03
C MET A 108 -6.11 18.33 1.25
N ILE A 109 -5.13 17.51 0.91
CA ILE A 109 -3.72 17.86 0.91
C ILE A 109 -3.07 17.49 -0.42
N GLN A 110 -1.96 18.15 -0.75
CA GLN A 110 -1.08 17.81 -1.86
C GLN A 110 0.21 17.21 -1.30
N ALA A 111 0.73 16.16 -1.94
CA ALA A 111 2.01 15.56 -1.58
C ALA A 111 2.75 15.05 -2.82
N THR A 112 4.07 15.23 -2.85
CA THR A 112 4.96 14.69 -3.89
C THR A 112 5.72 13.49 -3.33
N ALA A 113 5.68 12.38 -4.07
CA ALA A 113 6.40 11.17 -3.70
C ALA A 113 7.92 11.40 -3.80
N PRO A 114 8.72 10.87 -2.86
CA PRO A 114 10.17 11.04 -2.85
C PRO A 114 10.86 10.36 -4.03
#